data_AF-A0A8T5ZRC0-F1
#
_entry.id   AF-A0A8T5ZRC0-F1
#
_cell.length_a   1.000
_cell.length_b   1.000
_cell.length_c   1.000
_cell.angle_alpha   90.00
_cell.angle_beta   90.00
_cell.angle_gamma   90.00
#
_symmetry.space_group_name_H-M   'P 1'
#
loop_
_entity.id
_entity.type
_entity.pdbx_description
1 polymer ?
#
loop_
_entity_poly.entity_id
_entity_poly.type
_entity_poly.pdbx_seq_one_letter_code
_entity_poly.pdbx_strand_id
1 'polypeptide(L)' 'MSFLLPIQLFKILADETRLGIVLLLSELGELCVCDLCTALDQSQPKISRHLALLRESGLLLDRK' A
#
# COMPACT_ATOMS: atom_id res chain seq x y z
N MET A 1 -15.89 10.94 -2.43
CA MET A 1 -15.06 9.88 -3.01
C MET A 1 -14.31 10.48 -4.18
N SER A 2 -13.01 10.69 -4.04
CA SER A 2 -12.18 11.11 -5.17
C SER A 2 -11.97 9.90 -6.07
N PHE A 3 -12.49 9.94 -7.29
CA PHE A 3 -12.22 8.89 -8.27
C PHE A 3 -10.78 9.05 -8.77
N LEU A 4 -9.94 8.03 -8.55
CA LEU A 4 -8.62 7.97 -9.18
C LEU A 4 -8.78 7.74 -10.68
N LEU A 5 -8.18 8.61 -11.50
CA LEU A 5 -8.12 8.36 -12.94
C LEU A 5 -7.21 7.15 -13.20
N PRO A 6 -7.47 6.33 -14.23
CA PRO A 6 -6.68 5.14 -14.52
C PRO A 6 -5.17 5.40 -14.58
N ILE A 7 -4.76 6.50 -15.23
CA ILE A 7 -3.34 6.87 -15.33
C ILE A 7 -2.71 7.22 -13.97
N GLN A 8 -3.48 7.81 -13.05
CA GLN A 8 -3.00 8.15 -11.71
C GLN A 8 -2.87 6.87 -10.86
N LEU A 9 -3.86 5.98 -10.96
CA LEU A 9 -3.84 4.67 -10.33
C LEU A 9 -2.57 3.89 -10.71
N PHE A 10 -2.33 3.72 -12.01
CA PHE A 10 -1.16 2.97 -12.47
C PHE A 10 0.16 3.65 -12.12
N LYS A 11 0.23 4.99 -12.09
CA LYS A 11 1.42 5.71 -11.60
C LYS A 11 1.70 5.43 -10.12
N ILE A 12 0.66 5.37 -9.30
CA ILE A 12 0.79 5.00 -7.88
C ILE A 12 1.25 3.54 -7.77
N LEU A 13 0.64 2.62 -8.52
CA LEU A 13 0.98 1.20 -8.47
C LEU A 13 2.31 0.84 -9.17
N ALA A 14 2.91 1.73 -9.95
CA ALA A 14 4.20 1.54 -10.63
C ALA A 14 5.42 1.68 -9.66
N ASP A 15 5.31 1.11 -8.47
CA ASP A 15 6.38 0.93 -7.50
C ASP A 15 6.24 -0.46 -6.90
N GLU A 16 7.32 -1.24 -6.93
CA GLU A 16 7.32 -2.64 -6.54
C GLU A 16 6.79 -2.86 -5.11
N THR A 17 7.18 -1.98 -4.17
CA THR A 17 6.75 -2.10 -2.77
C THR A 17 5.26 -1.77 -2.63
N ARG A 18 4.77 -0.71 -3.28
CA ARG A 18 3.34 -0.35 -3.25
C ARG A 18 2.47 -1.43 -3.89
N LEU A 19 2.89 -1.96 -5.04
CA LEU A 19 2.16 -3.04 -5.69
C LEU A 19 2.14 -4.30 -4.81
N GLY A 20 3.27 -4.66 -4.20
CA GLY A 20 3.35 -5.77 -3.25
C GLY A 20 2.40 -5.59 -2.07
N ILE A 21 2.35 -4.41 -1.45
CA ILE A 21 1.42 -4.10 -0.36
C ILE A 21 -0.04 -4.29 -0.82
N VAL A 22 -0.42 -3.71 -1.96
CA VAL A 22 -1.81 -3.78 -2.46
C VAL A 22 -2.22 -5.21 -2.79
N LEU A 23 -1.33 -5.99 -3.41
CA LEU A 23 -1.61 -7.40 -3.72
C LEU A 23 -1.74 -8.26 -2.45
N LEU A 24 -0.87 -8.06 -1.47
CA LEU A 24 -0.94 -8.77 -0.19
C LEU A 24 -2.24 -8.45 0.56
N LEU A 25 -2.63 -7.18 0.61
CA LEU A 25 -3.89 -6.76 1.24
C LEU A 25 -5.12 -7.23 0.43
N SER A 26 -5.02 -7.30 -0.90
CA SER A 26 -6.10 -7.85 -1.74
C SER A 26 -6.32 -9.34 -1.49
N GLU A 27 -5.27 -10.10 -1.19
CA GLU A 27 -5.33 -11.53 -0.94
C GLU A 27 -5.68 -11.86 0.52
N LEU A 28 -5.07 -11.16 1.47
CA LEU A 28 -5.16 -11.47 2.91
C LEU A 28 -6.13 -10.56 3.68
N GLY A 29 -6.65 -9.51 3.04
CA GLY A 29 -7.58 -8.55 3.61
C GLY A 29 -6.88 -7.48 4.45
N GLU A 30 -6.52 -7.81 5.69
CA GLU A 30 -5.93 -6.86 6.63
C GLU A 30 -4.60 -7.38 7.17
N LEU A 31 -3.59 -6.52 7.16
CA LEU A 31 -2.26 -6.81 7.64
C LEU A 31 -1.74 -5.65 8.50
N CYS A 32 -1.00 -5.98 9.55
CA CYS A 32 -0.29 -4.94 10.29
C CYS A 32 1.00 -4.55 9.57
N VAL A 33 1.59 -3.43 9.98
CA VAL A 33 2.84 -2.94 9.39
C VAL A 33 3.97 -3.98 9.53
N CYS A 34 4.01 -4.72 10.64
CA CYS A 34 5.04 -5.75 10.87
C CYS A 34 4.93 -6.92 9.89
N ASP A 35 3.69 -7.34 9.57
CA ASP A 35 3.45 -8.41 8.59
C ASP A 35 3.97 -7.99 7.21
N LEU A 36 3.66 -6.76 6.79
CA LEU A 36 4.12 -6.20 5.52
C LEU A 36 5.65 -6.05 5.45
N CYS A 37 6.29 -5.64 6.54
CA CYS A 37 7.76 -5.58 6.61
C CYS A 37 8.38 -6.96 6.41
N THR A 38 7.80 -7.99 7.04
CA THR A 38 8.28 -9.37 6.97
C THR A 38 8.03 -9.95 5.57
N ALA A 39 6.83 -9.78 5.03
CA ALA A 39 6.45 -10.36 3.74
C ALA A 39 7.21 -9.75 2.55
N LEU A 40 7.59 -8.47 2.63
CA LEU A 40 8.28 -7.74 1.56
C LEU A 40 9.79 -7.59 1.79
N ASP A 41 10.30 -8.11 2.91
CA ASP A 41 11.71 -7.95 3.34
C ASP A 41 12.17 -6.49 3.27
N GLN A 42 11.37 -5.58 3.86
CA GLN A 42 11.64 -4.15 3.87
C GLN A 42 11.58 -3.57 5.28
N SER A 43 12.32 -2.48 5.48
CA SER A 43 12.29 -1.76 6.75
C SER A 43 10.95 -1.07 7.01
N GLN A 44 10.57 -1.00 8.29
CA GLN A 44 9.34 -0.33 8.73
C GLN A 44 9.22 1.13 8.30
N PRO A 45 10.28 1.97 8.32
CA PRO A 45 10.20 3.33 7.81
C PRO A 45 9.85 3.40 6.32
N LYS A 46 10.38 2.47 5.51
CA LYS A 46 10.06 2.40 4.08
C LYS A 46 8.61 1.99 3.87
N ILE A 47 8.16 0.90 4.50
CA ILE A 47 6.77 0.44 4.41
C ILE A 47 5.79 1.53 4.86
N SER A 48 6.05 2.17 6.00
CA SER A 48 5.19 3.24 6.53
C SER A 48 5.05 4.42 5.56
N ARG A 49 6.12 4.80 4.87
CA ARG A 49 6.08 5.83 3.83
C ARG A 49 5.21 5.42 2.65
N HIS A 50 5.32 4.18 2.18
CA HIS A 50 4.49 3.67 1.08
C HIS A 50 3.00 3.58 1.50
N LEU A 51 2.71 3.14 2.73
CA LEU A 51 1.36 3.12 3.29
C LEU A 51 0.75 4.52 3.41
N ALA A 52 1.53 5.55 3.79
CA ALA A 52 1.06 6.93 3.80
C ALA A 52 0.64 7.40 2.40
N LEU A 53 1.48 7.18 1.38
CA LEU A 53 1.16 7.55 0.00
C LEU A 53 -0.09 6.84 -0.54
N LEU A 54 -0.23 5.55 -0.23
CA LEU A 54 -1.40 4.77 -0.64
C LEU A 54 -2.69 5.24 0.04
N ARG A 55 -2.64 5.60 1.34
CA ARG A 55 -3.76 6.20 2.07
C ARG A 55 -4.13 7.57 1.52
N GLU A 56 -3.15 8.44 1.30
CA GLU A 56 -3.37 9.77 0.71
C GLU A 56 -4.00 9.68 -0.69
N SER A 57 -3.68 8.64 -1.45
CA SER A 57 -4.32 8.38 -2.75
C SER A 57 -5.74 7.83 -2.67
N GLY A 58 -6.20 7.41 -1.48
CA GLY A 58 -7.50 6.78 -1.27
C GLY A 58 -7.57 5.29 -1.64
N LEU A 59 -6.42 4.63 -1.84
CA LEU A 59 -6.37 3.19 -2.16
C LEU A 59 -6.43 2.29 -0.94
N LEU A 60 -6.02 2.78 0.22
CA LEU A 60 -6.03 2.03 1.46
C LEU A 60 -6.84 2.74 2.52
N LEU A 61 -7.44 1.93 3.39
CA LEU A 61 -8.01 2.36 4.66
C LEU A 61 -7.09 1.88 5.78
N ASP A 62 -7.09 2.58 6.90
CA ASP A 62 -6.39 2.18 8.11
C ASP A 62 -7.33 2.12 9.32
N ARG A 63 -6.97 1.26 10.28
CA ARG A 63 -7.55 1.23 11.62
C ARG A 63 -6.45 1.13 12.66
N LYS A 64 -6.74 1.62 13.86
CA LYS A 64 -5.86 1.49 15.04
C LYS A 64 -6.20 0.23 15.82
#